data_AF-M9R523-F1
#
_entry.id   AF-M9R523-F1
#
_cell.length_a   1.000
_cell.length_b   1.000
_cell.length_c   1.000
_cell.angle_alpha   90.00
_cell.angle_beta   90.00
_cell.angle_gamma   90.00
#
_symmetry.space_group_name_H-M   'P 1'
#
loop_
_entity.id
_entity.type
_entity.pdbx_description
1 polymer ?
#
loop_
_entity_poly.entity_id
_entity_poly.type
_entity_poly.pdbx_seq_one_letter_code
_entity_poly.pdbx_strand_id
1 'polypeptide(L)'
;MRLLLAFLILSACARGTTDTENLLLGQIMGDTLNTSDVRLLEVGIIGVTTRIYPTRPQITCREKIAPPPSGPTIQTRTAGVVAWTHVLTSPDWTLPDYLMGYPETINLVGAMYFAHEVTHVWQWQNRAVTGYSPFHGLAEHKPGVDPYLFDPTDEIDFLAMGYEQQASLVEEFICCRTLAPAAQRTERLYQALSAVMPVQHPTQTPRPIEVLGVYEEANLFGVCD
;
A
#
# COMPACT_ATOMS: atom_id res chain seq x y z
N MET A 1 29.86 9.54 22.83
CA MET A 1 28.97 8.75 23.71
C MET A 1 27.57 9.36 23.86
N ARG A 2 27.41 10.66 24.21
CA ARG A 2 26.07 11.31 24.31
C ARG A 2 25.29 11.39 22.99
N LEU A 3 25.96 11.70 21.87
CA LEU A 3 25.33 11.70 20.53
C LEU A 3 24.93 10.28 20.09
N LEU A 4 25.78 9.28 20.34
CA LEU A 4 25.47 7.87 20.09
C LEU A 4 24.27 7.38 20.92
N LEU A 5 24.16 7.77 22.20
CA LEU A 5 22.96 7.49 23.00
C LEU A 5 21.71 8.17 22.44
N ALA A 6 21.82 9.42 21.97
CA ALA A 6 20.69 10.11 21.35
C ALA A 6 20.22 9.42 20.05
N PHE A 7 21.16 8.97 19.20
CA PHE A 7 20.83 8.19 18.00
C PHE A 7 20.23 6.81 18.33
N LEU A 8 20.70 6.15 19.39
CA LEU A 8 20.14 4.87 19.86
C LEU A 8 18.71 5.03 20.41
N ILE A 9 18.42 6.12 21.13
CA ILE A 9 17.07 6.42 21.63
C ILE A 9 16.12 6.72 20.46
N LEU A 10 16.58 7.45 19.44
CA LEU A 10 15.79 7.73 18.24
C LEU A 10 15.47 6.45 17.43
N SER A 11 16.39 5.48 17.41
CA SER A 11 16.12 4.17 16.78
C SER A 11 15.11 3.30 17.55
N ALA A 12 14.89 3.56 18.84
CA ALA A 12 13.96 2.82 19.67
C ALA A 12 12.49 3.26 19.51
N CYS A 13 12.24 4.39 18.85
CA CYS A 13 10.88 4.88 18.58
C CYS A 13 10.23 4.23 17.35
N ALA A 14 11.02 3.59 16.49
CA ALA A 14 10.52 2.89 15.32
C ALA A 14 10.34 1.40 15.62
N ARG A 15 9.22 0.81 15.20
CA ARG A 15 9.01 -0.63 15.29
C ARG A 15 9.46 -1.34 14.00
N GLY A 16 9.85 -2.60 14.12
CA GLY A 16 9.97 -3.50 12.97
C GLY A 16 8.61 -3.98 12.48
N THR A 17 8.61 -4.76 11.40
CA THR A 17 7.44 -5.50 10.95
C THR A 17 7.11 -6.64 11.91
N THR A 18 5.82 -6.93 12.06
CA THR A 18 5.32 -8.09 12.83
C THR A 18 5.41 -9.38 12.01
N ASP A 19 5.20 -10.53 12.64
CA ASP A 19 5.18 -11.82 11.94
C ASP A 19 4.04 -11.92 10.92
N THR A 20 2.88 -11.36 11.24
CA THR A 20 1.69 -11.29 10.38
C THR A 20 1.90 -10.33 9.19
N GLU A 21 2.53 -9.18 9.43
CA GLU A 21 2.97 -8.25 8.38
C GLU A 21 4.00 -8.93 7.45
N ASN A 22 4.99 -9.61 8.02
CA ASN A 22 5.99 -10.37 7.26
C ASN A 22 5.35 -11.51 6.45
N LEU A 23 4.31 -12.16 6.96
CA LEU A 23 3.57 -13.19 6.23
C LEU A 23 2.91 -12.61 4.97
N LEU A 24 2.24 -11.46 5.06
CA LEU A 24 1.68 -10.80 3.89
C LEU A 24 2.79 -10.39 2.91
N LEU A 25 3.84 -9.70 3.39
CA LEU A 25 4.93 -9.21 2.55
C LEU A 25 5.65 -10.35 1.83
N GLY A 26 5.86 -11.49 2.50
CA GLY A 26 6.46 -12.68 1.89
C GLY A 26 5.63 -13.27 0.74
N GLN A 27 4.32 -13.05 0.70
CA GLN A 27 3.45 -13.47 -0.39
C GLN A 27 3.44 -12.51 -1.58
N ILE A 28 3.88 -11.26 -1.40
CA ILE A 28 3.88 -10.23 -2.43
C ILE A 28 5.29 -9.99 -2.96
N MET A 29 6.22 -9.67 -2.06
CA MET A 29 7.59 -9.25 -2.39
C MET A 29 8.62 -10.34 -2.13
N GLY A 30 8.28 -11.40 -1.39
CA GLY A 30 9.15 -12.54 -1.14
C GLY A 30 10.54 -12.14 -0.63
N ASP A 31 11.58 -12.76 -1.19
CA ASP A 31 12.98 -12.50 -0.87
C ASP A 31 13.55 -11.22 -1.52
N THR A 32 12.78 -10.54 -2.39
CA THR A 32 13.18 -9.27 -3.01
C THR A 32 12.98 -8.06 -2.09
N LEU A 33 12.38 -8.25 -0.92
CA LEU A 33 12.31 -7.27 0.16
C LEU A 33 13.05 -7.81 1.40
N ASN A 34 14.05 -7.09 1.86
CA ASN A 34 14.62 -7.30 3.19
C ASN A 34 13.73 -6.63 4.25
N THR A 35 12.83 -7.41 4.86
CA THR A 35 11.93 -6.93 5.91
C THR A 35 12.67 -6.54 7.20
N SER A 36 13.88 -7.07 7.45
CA SER A 36 14.65 -6.73 8.64
C SER A 36 15.06 -5.26 8.70
N ASP A 37 15.03 -4.56 7.56
CA ASP A 37 15.41 -3.15 7.44
C ASP A 37 14.20 -2.21 7.49
N VAL A 38 12.98 -2.75 7.34
CA VAL A 38 11.74 -1.98 7.35
C VAL A 38 11.48 -1.47 8.76
N ARG A 39 11.28 -0.16 8.89
CA ARG A 39 10.99 0.50 10.16
C ARG A 39 9.73 1.34 10.02
N LEU A 40 8.81 1.22 10.96
CA LEU A 40 7.61 2.02 11.02
C LEU A 40 7.72 3.00 12.18
N LEU A 41 7.54 4.29 11.89
CA LEU A 41 7.73 5.37 12.85
C LEU A 41 6.56 6.34 12.77
N GLU A 42 5.86 6.54 13.90
CA GLU A 42 4.88 7.60 14.01
C GLU A 42 5.57 8.97 14.01
N VAL A 43 5.07 9.88 13.18
CA VAL A 43 5.60 11.23 13.08
C VAL A 43 4.43 12.22 13.08
N GLY A 44 4.26 12.95 14.18
CA GLY A 44 3.12 13.85 14.39
C GLY A 44 2.99 15.04 13.43
N ILE A 45 4.00 15.30 12.59
CA ILE A 45 3.91 16.33 11.53
C ILE A 45 3.36 15.77 10.21
N ILE A 46 3.24 14.45 10.04
CA ILE A 46 2.63 13.85 8.86
C ILE A 46 1.11 14.04 8.92
N GLY A 47 0.51 14.48 7.82
CA GLY A 47 -0.94 14.69 7.72
C GLY A 47 -1.47 16.00 8.32
N VAL A 48 -0.62 16.92 8.80
CA VAL A 48 -1.08 18.20 9.38
C VAL A 48 -1.74 19.14 8.35
N THR A 49 -1.37 18.99 7.08
CA THR A 49 -1.97 19.74 5.97
C THR A 49 -3.01 18.90 5.24
N THR A 50 -4.13 19.51 4.88
CA THR A 50 -5.14 18.89 4.01
C THR A 50 -4.88 19.24 2.55
N ARG A 51 -5.23 18.32 1.66
CA ARG A 51 -5.22 18.48 0.21
C ARG A 51 -6.61 18.18 -0.34
N ILE A 52 -6.98 18.87 -1.41
CA ILE A 52 -8.25 18.67 -2.10
C ILE A 52 -7.96 18.03 -3.44
N TYR A 53 -8.63 16.92 -3.73
CA TYR A 53 -8.56 16.22 -5.00
C TYR A 53 -9.97 16.11 -5.60
N PRO A 54 -10.09 16.03 -6.93
CA PRO A 54 -11.32 15.54 -7.56
C PRO A 54 -11.70 14.18 -6.96
N THR A 55 -13.00 13.97 -6.81
CA THR A 55 -13.52 12.66 -6.42
C THR A 55 -13.12 11.60 -7.44
N ARG A 56 -12.66 10.46 -6.92
CA ARG A 56 -12.25 9.32 -7.75
C ARG A 56 -13.48 8.52 -8.21
N PRO A 57 -13.50 8.04 -9.46
CA PRO A 57 -14.53 7.11 -9.90
C PRO A 57 -14.49 5.80 -9.10
N GLN A 58 -15.64 5.24 -8.72
CA GLN A 58 -15.74 3.94 -8.05
C GLN A 58 -15.58 2.76 -9.02
N ILE A 59 -14.43 2.70 -9.69
CA ILE A 59 -14.10 1.67 -10.68
C ILE A 59 -13.09 0.66 -10.12
N THR A 60 -12.13 1.12 -9.31
CA THR A 60 -11.16 0.25 -8.63
C THR A 60 -11.78 -0.43 -7.41
N CYS A 61 -11.26 -1.59 -7.04
CA CYS A 61 -11.64 -2.31 -5.82
C CYS A 61 -11.50 -1.41 -4.60
N ARG A 62 -10.37 -0.68 -4.49
CA ARG A 62 -10.13 0.31 -3.44
C ARG A 62 -11.25 1.35 -3.31
N GLU A 63 -11.75 1.87 -4.43
CA GLU A 63 -12.82 2.89 -4.41
C GLU A 63 -14.21 2.26 -4.21
N LYS A 64 -14.43 1.01 -4.65
CA LYS A 64 -15.70 0.29 -4.50
C LYS A 64 -15.97 -0.18 -3.07
N ILE A 65 -14.93 -0.45 -2.27
CA ILE A 65 -15.11 -0.85 -0.86
C ILE A 65 -15.38 0.34 0.07
N ALA A 66 -15.21 1.57 -0.42
CA ALA A 66 -15.47 2.81 0.31
C ALA A 66 -16.93 3.28 0.11
N PRO A 67 -17.47 4.12 1.01
CA PRO A 67 -18.77 4.74 0.79
C PRO A 67 -18.77 5.59 -0.49
N PRO A 68 -19.91 5.68 -1.21
CA PRO A 68 -20.02 6.52 -2.39
C PRO A 68 -19.66 7.98 -2.06
N PRO A 69 -18.95 8.67 -2.96
CA PRO A 69 -18.53 10.04 -2.71
C PRO A 69 -19.72 10.99 -2.62
N SER A 70 -19.67 11.93 -1.67
CA SER A 70 -20.76 12.87 -1.38
C SER A 70 -20.71 14.17 -2.21
N GLY A 71 -19.68 14.34 -3.06
CA GLY A 71 -19.48 15.55 -3.84
C GLY A 71 -18.40 15.43 -4.92
N PRO A 72 -18.10 16.52 -5.65
CA PRO A 72 -17.14 16.52 -6.75
C PRO A 72 -15.67 16.48 -6.32
N THR A 73 -15.40 16.72 -5.04
CA THR A 73 -14.05 16.75 -4.47
C THR A 73 -13.99 16.03 -3.14
N ILE A 74 -12.85 15.43 -2.84
CA ILE A 74 -12.51 14.86 -1.53
C ILE A 74 -11.43 15.70 -0.87
N GLN A 75 -11.51 15.82 0.45
CA GLN A 75 -10.45 16.41 1.27
C GLN A 75 -9.74 15.29 2.02
N THR A 76 -8.42 15.20 1.84
CA THR A 76 -7.60 14.15 2.43
C THR A 76 -6.36 14.72 3.10
N ARG A 77 -5.72 13.92 3.95
CA ARG A 77 -4.44 14.19 4.60
C ARG A 77 -3.47 13.10 4.18
N THR A 78 -2.18 13.44 4.16
CA THR A 78 -1.13 12.44 3.96
C THR A 78 -1.14 11.45 5.12
N ALA A 79 -1.34 10.17 4.81
CA ALA A 79 -1.35 9.09 5.81
C ALA A 79 0.07 8.62 6.15
N GLY A 80 0.91 8.42 5.13
CA GLY A 80 2.30 8.02 5.25
C GLY A 80 3.22 8.71 4.25
N VAL A 81 4.52 8.69 4.55
CA VAL A 81 5.59 8.95 3.57
C VAL A 81 6.72 7.97 3.83
N VAL A 82 7.43 7.55 2.78
CA VAL A 82 8.59 6.66 2.93
C VAL A 82 9.90 7.38 2.71
N ALA A 83 10.79 7.21 3.68
CA ALA A 83 12.16 7.68 3.65
C ALA A 83 13.12 6.47 3.70
N TRP A 84 13.61 6.04 2.54
CA TRP A 84 14.47 4.86 2.37
C TRP A 84 13.79 3.57 2.84
N THR A 85 14.05 3.15 4.08
CA THR A 85 13.47 1.94 4.69
C THR A 85 12.48 2.26 5.81
N HIS A 86 12.22 3.55 6.04
CA HIS A 86 11.36 4.02 7.10
C HIS A 86 10.02 4.48 6.54
N VAL A 87 8.96 3.83 6.98
CA VAL A 87 7.58 4.27 6.77
C VAL A 87 7.23 5.23 7.89
N LEU A 88 7.05 6.51 7.55
CA LEU A 88 6.71 7.57 8.49
C LEU A 88 5.19 7.77 8.44
N THR A 89 4.50 7.41 9.52
CA THR A 89 3.04 7.36 9.57
C THR A 89 2.47 8.52 10.38
N SER A 90 1.31 9.04 9.96
CA SER A 90 0.56 9.98 10.79
C SER A 90 -0.03 9.25 12.02
N PRO A 91 -0.27 9.96 13.14
CA PRO A 91 -0.87 9.34 14.32
C PRO A 91 -2.23 8.66 14.03
N ASP A 92 -3.03 9.23 13.13
CA ASP A 92 -4.35 8.70 12.76
C ASP A 92 -4.28 7.35 12.02
N TRP A 93 -3.12 7.02 11.44
CA TRP A 93 -2.89 5.81 10.66
C TRP A 93 -1.94 4.82 11.33
N THR A 94 -1.36 5.16 12.48
CA THR A 94 -0.35 4.32 13.12
C THR A 94 -1.00 3.16 13.86
N LEU A 95 -0.71 1.93 13.42
CA LEU A 95 -1.12 0.70 14.10
C LEU A 95 0.09 -0.10 14.63
N PRO A 96 -0.06 -0.79 15.78
CA PRO A 96 0.97 -1.69 16.30
C PRO A 96 1.19 -2.92 15.40
N ASP A 97 0.15 -3.33 14.67
CA ASP A 97 0.16 -4.42 13.69
C ASP A 97 -0.96 -4.15 12.66
N TYR A 98 -0.62 -3.89 11.40
CA TYR A 98 -1.62 -3.67 10.35
C TYR A 98 -2.32 -4.96 9.93
N LEU A 99 -1.70 -6.12 10.20
CA LEU A 99 -2.15 -7.45 9.80
C LEU A 99 -2.50 -8.32 11.01
N MET A 100 -2.94 -7.71 12.11
CA MET A 100 -3.37 -8.44 13.30
C MET A 100 -4.45 -9.47 12.96
N GLY A 101 -4.16 -10.74 13.25
CA GLY A 101 -5.07 -11.86 12.98
C GLY A 101 -4.97 -12.46 11.57
N TYR A 102 -4.08 -11.97 10.71
CA TYR A 102 -3.81 -12.59 9.40
C TYR A 102 -3.13 -13.96 9.59
N PRO A 103 -3.53 -15.03 8.87
CA PRO A 103 -4.40 -15.05 7.69
C PRO A 103 -5.92 -15.15 7.93
N GLU A 104 -6.40 -15.44 9.14
CA GLU A 104 -7.81 -15.68 9.41
C GLU A 104 -8.68 -14.42 9.29
N THR A 105 -8.18 -13.28 9.76
CA THR A 105 -8.82 -11.96 9.69
C THR A 105 -7.91 -10.97 8.97
N ILE A 106 -8.50 -10.07 8.17
CA ILE A 106 -7.77 -8.96 7.55
C ILE A 106 -8.52 -7.64 7.72
N ASN A 107 -7.85 -6.62 8.24
CA ASN A 107 -8.29 -5.24 8.05
C ASN A 107 -7.85 -4.79 6.66
N LEU A 108 -8.76 -4.81 5.68
CA LEU A 108 -8.41 -4.64 4.28
C LEU A 108 -7.80 -3.26 4.00
N VAL A 109 -8.36 -2.21 4.58
CA VAL A 109 -7.84 -0.83 4.44
C VAL A 109 -6.45 -0.70 5.07
N GLY A 110 -6.25 -1.29 6.25
CA GLY A 110 -4.94 -1.30 6.92
C GLY A 110 -3.88 -2.08 6.13
N ALA A 111 -4.24 -3.26 5.60
CA ALA A 111 -3.35 -4.09 4.80
C ALA A 111 -2.95 -3.43 3.47
N MET A 112 -3.91 -2.82 2.80
CA MET A 112 -3.73 -2.04 1.58
C MET A 112 -2.77 -0.88 1.79
N TYR A 113 -3.03 -0.04 2.80
CA TYR A 113 -2.15 1.07 3.18
C TYR A 113 -0.72 0.59 3.50
N PHE A 114 -0.59 -0.42 4.36
CA PHE A 114 0.71 -0.96 4.76
C PHE A 114 1.52 -1.45 3.55
N ALA A 115 0.90 -2.21 2.66
CA ALA A 115 1.59 -2.72 1.48
C ALA A 115 1.93 -1.62 0.46
N HIS A 116 1.08 -0.60 0.32
CA HIS A 116 1.37 0.59 -0.48
C HIS A 116 2.68 1.23 0.01
N GLU A 117 2.76 1.56 1.30
CA GLU A 117 3.94 2.21 1.86
C GLU A 117 5.18 1.30 1.77
N VAL A 118 5.06 0.02 2.09
CA VAL A 118 6.20 -0.91 1.98
C VAL A 118 6.65 -1.11 0.52
N THR A 119 5.78 -0.89 -0.46
CA THR A 119 6.18 -0.89 -1.88
C THR A 119 7.23 0.18 -2.17
N HIS A 120 7.18 1.33 -1.52
CA HIS A 120 8.23 2.34 -1.64
C HIS A 120 9.56 1.90 -1.01
N VAL A 121 9.52 1.12 0.07
CA VAL A 121 10.73 0.51 0.63
C VAL A 121 11.30 -0.53 -0.33
N TRP A 122 10.45 -1.37 -0.93
CA TRP A 122 10.87 -2.32 -1.96
C TRP A 122 11.47 -1.61 -3.17
N GLN A 123 10.84 -0.53 -3.64
CA GLN A 123 11.35 0.30 -4.74
C GLN A 123 12.74 0.84 -4.40
N TRP A 124 12.96 1.33 -3.18
CA TRP A 124 14.26 1.77 -2.71
C TRP A 124 15.31 0.66 -2.66
N GLN A 125 14.96 -0.51 -2.10
CA GLN A 125 15.88 -1.65 -2.03
C GLN A 125 16.26 -2.16 -3.43
N ASN A 126 15.32 -2.11 -4.38
CA ASN A 126 15.48 -2.53 -5.77
C ASN A 126 15.73 -1.37 -6.74
N ARG A 127 16.24 -0.22 -6.26
CA ARG A 127 16.46 1.02 -7.05
C ARG A 127 17.33 0.87 -8.30
N ALA A 128 18.16 -0.18 -8.37
CA ALA A 128 18.92 -0.47 -9.57
C ALA A 128 18.03 -0.89 -10.75
N VAL A 129 16.87 -1.48 -10.46
CA VAL A 129 15.84 -1.88 -11.44
C VAL A 129 14.77 -0.81 -11.58
N THR A 130 14.29 -0.27 -10.46
CA THR A 130 13.14 0.66 -10.45
C THR A 130 13.52 2.11 -10.78
N GLY A 131 14.79 2.48 -10.63
CA GLY A 131 15.24 3.88 -10.72
C GLY A 131 14.80 4.78 -9.54
N TYR A 132 14.18 4.19 -8.51
CA TYR A 132 13.56 4.94 -7.42
C TYR A 132 14.56 5.77 -6.62
N SER A 133 14.15 7.00 -6.31
CA SER A 133 14.73 7.80 -5.24
C SER A 133 13.61 8.54 -4.50
N PRO A 134 13.73 8.76 -3.17
CA PRO A 134 12.70 9.48 -2.41
C PRO A 134 12.40 10.88 -2.97
N PHE A 135 13.40 11.56 -3.54
CA PHE A 135 13.22 12.87 -4.16
C PHE A 135 12.45 12.81 -5.48
N HIS A 136 12.63 11.75 -6.28
CA HIS A 136 11.83 11.54 -7.48
C HIS A 136 10.38 11.20 -7.14
N GLY A 137 10.15 10.32 -6.15
CA GLY A 137 8.79 10.03 -5.67
C GLY A 137 8.07 11.31 -5.21
N LEU A 138 8.74 12.15 -4.42
CA LEU A 138 8.17 13.43 -3.99
C LEU A 138 7.83 14.37 -5.17
N ALA A 139 8.64 14.34 -6.23
CA ALA A 139 8.45 15.16 -7.43
C ALA A 139 7.25 14.73 -8.29
N GLU A 140 6.71 13.51 -8.09
CA GLU A 140 5.50 13.05 -8.79
C GLU A 140 4.23 13.75 -8.30
N HIS A 141 4.22 14.29 -7.07
CA HIS A 141 3.07 15.01 -6.52
C HIS A 141 2.90 16.40 -7.15
N LYS A 142 2.33 16.46 -8.35
CA LYS A 142 1.96 17.72 -9.03
C LYS A 142 0.58 18.22 -8.54
N PRO A 143 0.41 19.53 -8.29
CA PRO A 143 -0.91 20.07 -7.94
C PRO A 143 -1.96 19.74 -9.00
N GLY A 144 -3.12 19.23 -8.58
CA GLY A 144 -4.27 18.94 -9.45
C GLY A 144 -4.22 17.61 -10.20
N VAL A 145 -3.14 16.83 -10.09
CA VAL A 145 -3.05 15.46 -10.60
C VAL A 145 -3.06 14.52 -9.40
N ASP A 146 -3.95 13.53 -9.42
CA ASP A 146 -4.00 12.48 -8.42
C ASP A 146 -3.01 11.38 -8.81
N PRO A 147 -1.85 11.25 -8.14
CA PRO A 147 -0.81 10.30 -8.53
C PRO A 147 -1.22 8.84 -8.27
N TYR A 148 -2.32 8.62 -7.55
CA TYR A 148 -2.87 7.29 -7.22
C TYR A 148 -3.86 6.78 -8.27
N LEU A 149 -4.16 7.58 -9.32
CA LEU A 149 -5.03 7.17 -10.41
C LEU A 149 -4.22 6.53 -11.54
N PHE A 150 -4.67 5.36 -11.97
CA PHE A 150 -4.27 4.68 -13.21
C PHE A 150 -5.53 4.13 -13.89
N ASP A 151 -5.51 4.00 -15.22
CA ASP A 151 -6.62 3.41 -15.94
C ASP A 151 -6.60 1.88 -15.69
N PRO A 152 -7.67 1.28 -15.14
CA PRO A 152 -7.72 -0.15 -14.87
C PRO A 152 -7.81 -1.01 -16.14
N THR A 153 -8.03 -0.40 -17.30
CA THR A 153 -8.17 -1.10 -18.59
C THR A 153 -6.88 -1.13 -19.40
N ASP A 154 -5.95 -0.22 -19.15
CA ASP A 154 -4.67 -0.10 -19.86
C ASP A 154 -3.77 -1.36 -19.72
N GLU A 155 -2.81 -1.50 -20.64
CA GLU A 155 -1.73 -2.46 -20.51
C GLU A 155 -0.82 -2.05 -19.37
N ILE A 156 -0.53 -2.97 -18.44
CA ILE A 156 0.20 -2.67 -17.22
C ILE A 156 1.67 -3.09 -17.41
N ASP A 157 2.53 -2.12 -17.71
CA ASP A 157 3.98 -2.26 -17.54
C ASP A 157 4.40 -1.60 -16.23
N PHE A 158 4.58 -2.41 -15.19
CA PHE A 158 4.82 -1.94 -13.82
C PHE A 158 5.98 -0.94 -13.74
N LEU A 159 7.10 -1.19 -14.44
CA LEU A 159 8.28 -0.33 -14.34
C LEU A 159 8.15 0.97 -15.15
N ALA A 160 7.18 1.05 -16.06
CA ALA A 160 6.85 2.27 -16.80
C ALA A 160 5.87 3.19 -16.06
N MET A 161 5.21 2.69 -15.01
CA MET A 161 4.27 3.47 -14.18
C MET A 161 5.01 4.41 -13.22
N GLY A 162 4.33 5.48 -12.79
CA GLY A 162 4.83 6.32 -11.69
C GLY A 162 4.95 5.53 -10.38
N TYR A 163 5.81 5.97 -9.47
CA TYR A 163 6.10 5.23 -8.24
C TYR A 163 4.87 5.08 -7.33
N GLU A 164 4.04 6.11 -7.24
CA GLU A 164 2.76 6.04 -6.51
C GLU A 164 1.75 5.10 -7.20
N GLN A 165 1.73 5.09 -8.54
CA GLN A 165 0.86 4.19 -9.30
C GLN A 165 1.28 2.72 -9.13
N GLN A 166 2.59 2.45 -9.09
CA GLN A 166 3.13 1.12 -8.78
C GLN A 166 2.65 0.64 -7.39
N ALA A 167 2.73 1.49 -6.38
CA ALA A 167 2.25 1.18 -5.03
C ALA A 167 0.73 1.00 -4.97
N SER A 168 -0.04 1.84 -5.68
CA SER A 168 -1.48 1.69 -5.83
C SER A 168 -1.88 0.41 -6.59
N LEU A 169 -1.03 -0.09 -7.48
CA LEU A 169 -1.27 -1.37 -8.16
C LEU A 169 -1.15 -2.55 -7.18
N VAL A 170 -0.16 -2.51 -6.27
CA VAL A 170 0.00 -3.49 -5.19
C VAL A 170 -1.19 -3.42 -4.23
N GLU A 171 -1.65 -2.21 -3.91
CA GLU A 171 -2.86 -1.98 -3.11
C GLU A 171 -4.09 -2.64 -3.73
N GLU A 172 -4.31 -2.37 -5.02
CA GLU A 172 -5.43 -2.91 -5.78
C GLU A 172 -5.36 -4.45 -5.87
N PHE A 173 -4.16 -5.02 -6.04
CA PHE A 173 -3.97 -6.46 -6.01
C PHE A 173 -4.35 -7.07 -4.67
N ILE A 174 -4.00 -6.45 -3.54
CA ILE A 174 -4.40 -6.93 -2.20
C ILE A 174 -5.91 -6.89 -2.04
N CYS A 175 -6.56 -5.81 -2.50
CA CYS A 175 -8.02 -5.71 -2.51
C CYS A 175 -8.65 -6.86 -3.30
N CYS A 176 -8.21 -7.03 -4.55
CA CYS A 176 -8.79 -7.99 -5.46
C CYS A 176 -8.51 -9.45 -5.09
N ARG A 177 -7.28 -9.77 -4.68
CA ARG A 177 -6.94 -11.14 -4.25
C ARG A 177 -7.70 -11.54 -2.97
N THR A 178 -8.05 -10.57 -2.12
CA THR A 178 -8.80 -10.82 -0.88
C THR A 178 -10.28 -11.06 -1.17
N LEU A 179 -10.90 -10.20 -1.97
CA LEU A 179 -12.35 -10.22 -2.20
C LEU A 179 -12.77 -11.14 -3.35
N ALA A 180 -11.96 -11.23 -4.40
CA ALA A 180 -12.30 -11.93 -5.64
C ALA A 180 -11.06 -12.60 -6.27
N PRO A 181 -10.45 -13.60 -5.61
CA PRO A 181 -9.17 -14.19 -6.01
C PRO A 181 -9.15 -14.84 -7.41
N ALA A 182 -10.31 -15.24 -7.93
CA ALA A 182 -10.45 -15.89 -9.23
C ALA A 182 -10.96 -14.95 -10.34
N ALA A 183 -11.14 -13.66 -10.06
CA ALA A 183 -11.68 -12.71 -11.02
C ALA A 183 -10.63 -12.27 -12.06
N GLN A 184 -11.11 -11.85 -13.23
CA GLN A 184 -10.24 -11.55 -14.38
C GLN A 184 -9.25 -10.43 -14.09
N ARG A 185 -9.67 -9.38 -13.40
CA ARG A 185 -8.77 -8.29 -13.03
C ARG A 185 -7.73 -8.72 -12.01
N THR A 186 -8.07 -9.60 -11.08
CA THR A 186 -7.12 -10.16 -10.12
C THR A 186 -5.99 -10.90 -10.84
N GLU A 187 -6.32 -11.68 -11.87
CA GLU A 187 -5.33 -12.37 -12.70
C GLU A 187 -4.45 -11.39 -13.47
N ARG A 188 -5.03 -10.34 -14.07
CA ARG A 188 -4.25 -9.29 -14.77
C ARG A 188 -3.27 -8.58 -13.84
N LEU A 189 -3.71 -8.24 -12.62
CA LEU A 189 -2.86 -7.63 -11.59
C LEU A 189 -1.74 -8.58 -11.17
N TYR A 190 -2.05 -9.86 -10.96
CA TYR A 190 -1.05 -10.89 -10.68
C TYR A 190 0.01 -10.96 -11.79
N GLN A 191 -0.39 -11.02 -13.05
CA GLN A 191 0.53 -11.12 -14.19
C GLN A 191 1.46 -9.90 -14.28
N ALA A 192 0.93 -8.70 -14.08
CA ALA A 192 1.71 -7.48 -14.08
C ALA A 192 2.73 -7.43 -12.93
N LEU A 193 2.32 -7.78 -11.71
CA LEU A 193 3.20 -7.74 -10.55
C LEU A 193 4.22 -8.89 -10.54
N SER A 194 3.81 -10.08 -10.96
CA SER A 194 4.69 -11.27 -11.01
C SER A 194 5.81 -11.16 -12.04
N ALA A 195 5.72 -10.20 -12.97
CA ALA A 195 6.80 -9.87 -13.89
C ALA A 195 8.03 -9.23 -13.20
N VAL A 196 7.85 -8.65 -12.00
CA VAL A 196 8.89 -7.86 -11.31
C VAL A 196 9.09 -8.23 -9.83
N MET A 197 8.07 -8.81 -9.18
CA MET A 197 8.08 -9.27 -7.81
C MET A 197 7.74 -10.76 -7.77
N PRO A 198 8.22 -11.54 -6.78
CA PRO A 198 7.89 -12.95 -6.63
C PRO A 198 6.50 -13.12 -5.97
N VAL A 199 5.47 -12.52 -6.58
CA VAL A 199 4.09 -12.56 -6.07
C VAL A 199 3.56 -13.99 -6.12
N GLN A 200 2.97 -14.45 -5.02
CA GLN A 200 2.24 -15.71 -4.98
C GLN A 200 0.89 -15.55 -5.66
N HIS A 201 0.50 -16.55 -6.45
CA HIS A 201 -0.77 -16.53 -7.14
C HIS A 201 -1.95 -16.44 -6.13
N PRO A 202 -2.98 -15.61 -6.37
CA PRO A 202 -4.11 -15.41 -5.44
C PRO A 202 -4.76 -16.70 -4.92
N THR A 203 -4.85 -17.73 -5.78
CA THR A 203 -5.44 -19.03 -5.42
C THR A 203 -4.54 -19.92 -4.55
N GLN A 204 -3.29 -19.53 -4.34
CA GLN A 204 -2.31 -20.24 -3.52
C GLN A 204 -2.11 -19.58 -2.14
N THR A 205 -2.70 -18.40 -1.93
CA THR A 205 -2.59 -17.66 -0.67
C THR A 205 -3.80 -17.92 0.23
N PRO A 206 -3.66 -17.82 1.56
CA PRO A 206 -4.78 -17.98 2.46
C PRO A 206 -5.92 -16.99 2.15
N ARG A 207 -7.15 -17.49 2.17
CA ARG A 207 -8.34 -16.65 2.07
C ARG A 207 -8.84 -16.31 3.48
N PRO A 208 -8.88 -15.03 3.86
CA PRO A 208 -9.42 -14.63 5.16
C PRO A 208 -10.87 -15.07 5.32
N ILE A 209 -11.21 -15.51 6.52
CA ILE A 209 -12.57 -15.84 6.95
C ILE A 209 -13.34 -14.54 7.20
N GLU A 210 -12.66 -13.55 7.79
CA GLU A 210 -13.22 -12.25 8.13
C GLU A 210 -12.45 -11.12 7.44
N VAL A 211 -13.19 -10.23 6.79
CA VAL A 211 -12.65 -9.04 6.10
C VAL A 211 -13.28 -7.80 6.69
N LEU A 212 -12.46 -6.97 7.33
CA LEU A 212 -12.84 -5.70 7.96
C LEU A 212 -12.47 -4.50 7.07
N GLY A 213 -13.07 -3.35 7.33
CA GLY A 213 -12.77 -2.09 6.62
C GLY A 213 -13.49 -1.94 5.27
N VAL A 214 -14.43 -2.84 4.95
CA VAL A 214 -15.34 -2.69 3.81
C VAL A 214 -16.59 -1.97 4.29
N TYR A 215 -17.04 -0.96 3.52
CA TYR A 215 -18.29 -0.27 3.81
C TYR A 215 -19.47 -1.25 3.76
N GLU A 216 -20.35 -1.18 4.76
CA GLU A 216 -21.44 -2.16 4.96
C GLU A 216 -22.37 -2.28 3.75
N GLU A 217 -22.59 -1.18 3.03
CA GLU A 217 -23.45 -1.14 1.82
C GLU A 217 -22.64 -1.22 0.51
N ALA A 218 -21.34 -1.56 0.56
CA ALA A 218 -20.53 -1.70 -0.64
C ALA A 218 -21.04 -2.85 -1.53
N ASN A 219 -21.26 -2.56 -2.81
CA ASN A 219 -21.59 -3.60 -3.78
C ASN A 219 -20.32 -4.33 -4.23
N LEU A 220 -20.10 -5.53 -3.67
CA LEU A 220 -18.94 -6.37 -3.99
C LEU A 220 -19.16 -7.26 -5.22
N PHE A 221 -20.35 -7.28 -5.81
CA PHE A 221 -20.61 -8.06 -7.02
C PHE A 221 -19.75 -7.55 -8.17
N GLY A 222 -18.91 -8.43 -8.72
CA GLY A 222 -17.96 -8.07 -9.77
C GLY A 222 -16.98 -6.97 -9.35
N VAL A 223 -16.57 -6.93 -8.08
CA VAL A 223 -15.65 -5.89 -7.57
C VAL A 223 -14.34 -5.84 -8.36
N CYS A 224 -13.88 -7.00 -8.85
CA CYS A 224 -12.64 -7.17 -9.63
C CYS A 224 -12.85 -7.97 -10.93
N ASP A 225 -14.03 -7.86 -11.53
CA ASP A 225 -14.26 -8.35 -12.90
C ASP A 225 -13.60 -7.42 -13.93
#